data_AF-A0A166TIL8-F1
#
_entry.id   AF-A0A166TIL8-F1
#
_cell.length_a   1.000
_cell.length_b   1.000
_cell.length_c   1.000
_cell.angle_alpha   90.00
_cell.angle_beta   90.00
_cell.angle_gamma   90.00
#
_symmetry.space_group_name_H-M   'P 1'
#
loop_
_entity.id
_entity.type
_entity.pdbx_description
1 polymer ?
#
loop_
_entity_poly.entity_id
_entity_poly.type
_entity_poly.pdbx_seq_one_letter_code
_entity_poly.pdbx_strand_id
1 'polypeptide(L)' 'MKENILMLLTLEEISNITKGLKLTIEAVKNDNVEIDEKLEDDIEEVLKKLLQVEAECSR' A
#
# COMPACT_ATOMS: atom_id res chain seq x y z
N MET A 1 -4.41 -19.19 10.76
CA MET A 1 -4.17 -17.83 10.25
C MET A 1 -2.76 -17.84 9.70
N LYS A 2 -2.54 -17.69 8.38
CA LYS A 2 -1.17 -17.52 7.87
C LYS A 2 -0.68 -16.18 8.41
N GLU A 3 0.42 -16.16 9.13
CA GLU A 3 1.02 -14.91 9.64
C GLU A 3 1.34 -14.02 8.43
N ASN A 4 0.57 -12.94 8.29
CA ASN A 4 0.82 -11.93 7.28
C ASN A 4 1.86 -10.99 7.89
N ILE A 5 2.98 -10.73 7.21
CA ILE A 5 4.04 -9.86 7.75
C ILE A 5 3.50 -8.46 8.09
N LEU A 6 2.40 -8.06 7.42
CA LEU A 6 1.65 -6.84 7.68
C LEU A 6 0.98 -6.82 9.07
N MET A 7 0.75 -7.97 9.72
CA MET A 7 0.29 -8.06 11.11
C MET A 7 1.38 -7.75 12.14
N LEU A 8 2.65 -7.58 11.72
CA LEU A 8 3.73 -7.09 12.58
C LEU A 8 3.73 -5.56 12.68
N LEU A 9 2.95 -4.88 11.84
CA LEU A 9 2.82 -3.43 11.83
C LEU A 9 1.60 -3.01 12.66
N THR A 10 1.73 -1.89 13.37
CA THR A 10 0.60 -1.22 14.01
C THR A 10 -0.36 -0.63 12.97
N LEU A 11 -1.62 -0.41 13.36
CA LEU A 11 -2.59 0.24 12.46
C LEU A 11 -2.15 1.64 12.01
N GLU A 12 -1.46 2.37 12.87
CA GLU A 12 -0.89 3.68 12.53
C GLU A 12 0.19 3.55 11.45
N GLU A 13 1.11 2.58 11.58
CA GLU A 13 2.14 2.31 10.57
C GLU A 13 1.52 1.89 9.24
N ILE A 14 0.54 0.98 9.26
CA ILE A 14 -0.19 0.57 8.06
C ILE A 14 -0.85 1.79 7.40
N SER A 15 -1.54 2.64 8.16
CA SER A 15 -2.22 3.81 7.61
C SER A 15 -1.25 4.82 7.00
N ASN A 16 -0.10 5.03 7.64
CA ASN A 16 0.94 5.91 7.12
C ASN A 16 1.56 5.36 5.83
N ILE A 17 1.82 4.05 5.75
CA ILE A 17 2.32 3.40 4.53
C ILE A 17 1.26 3.48 3.42
N THR A 18 -0.01 3.18 3.71
CA THR A 18 -1.12 3.30 2.76
C THR A 18 -1.19 4.70 2.14
N LYS A 19 -1.07 5.76 2.96
CA LYS A 19 -1.06 7.15 2.48
C LYS A 19 0.15 7.42 1.58
N GLY A 20 1.34 6.95 1.97
CA GLY A 20 2.56 7.10 1.17
C GLY A 20 2.42 6.45 -0.22
N LEU A 21 1.92 5.21 -0.28
CA LEU A 21 1.75 4.49 -1.55
C LEU A 21 0.70 5.14 -2.45
N LYS A 22 -0.39 5.69 -1.90
CA LYS A 22 -1.37 6.45 -2.67
C LYS A 22 -0.74 7.67 -3.34
N LEU A 23 0.05 8.45 -2.59
CA LEU A 23 0.77 9.61 -3.13
C LEU A 23 1.78 9.20 -4.21
N THR A 24 2.47 8.07 -4.03
CA THR A 24 3.39 7.54 -5.05
C THR A 24 2.65 7.20 -6.35
N ILE A 25 1.53 6.48 -6.28
CA ILE A 25 0.72 6.15 -7.46
C ILE A 25 0.20 7.42 -8.14
N GLU A 26 -0.29 8.40 -7.37
CA GLU A 26 -0.73 9.68 -7.92
C GLU A 26 0.42 10.44 -8.60
N ALA A 27 1.63 10.40 -8.05
CA ALA A 27 2.79 11.03 -8.68
C ALA A 27 3.17 10.35 -10.00
N VAL A 28 3.12 9.01 -10.06
CA VAL A 28 3.39 8.23 -11.26
C VAL A 28 2.34 8.50 -12.34
N LYS A 29 1.04 8.42 -12.00
CA LYS A 29 -0.07 8.59 -12.94
C LYS A 29 -0.24 10.01 -13.47
N ASN A 30 0.27 11.00 -12.75
CA ASN A 30 0.27 12.40 -13.21
C ASN A 30 1.54 12.77 -14.00
N ASP A 31 2.29 11.77 -14.50
CA ASP A 31 3.54 11.92 -15.26
C ASP A 31 4.63 12.72 -14.52
N ASN A 32 4.55 12.84 -13.19
CA ASN A 32 5.59 13.54 -12.40
C ASN A 32 6.83 12.66 -12.22
N VAL A 33 6.69 11.34 -12.30
CA VAL A 33 7.76 10.35 -12.15
C VAL A 33 7.47 9.15 -13.06
N GLU A 34 8.42 8.79 -13.92
CA GLU A 34 8.35 7.56 -14.72
C GLU A 34 9.00 6.41 -13.94
N ILE A 35 8.27 5.29 -13.80
CA ILE A 35 8.76 4.06 -13.18
C ILE A 35 8.48 2.85 -14.09
N ASP A 36 9.15 1.74 -13.81
CA ASP A 36 8.89 0.47 -14.49
C ASP A 36 7.46 -0.03 -14.22
N GLU A 37 6.78 -0.54 -15.25
CA GLU A 37 5.38 -1.02 -15.18
C GLU A 37 5.20 -2.09 -14.09
N LYS A 38 6.18 -2.99 -13.95
CA LYS A 38 6.12 -4.01 -12.89
C LYS A 38 6.22 -3.40 -11.49
N LEU A 39 7.02 -2.34 -11.33
CA LEU A 39 7.10 -1.64 -10.06
C LEU A 39 5.79 -0.93 -9.73
N GLU A 40 5.10 -0.35 -10.72
CA GLU A 40 3.75 0.21 -10.53
C GLU A 40 2.77 -0.87 -10.06
N ASP A 41 2.75 -2.02 -10.73
CA ASP A 41 1.91 -3.16 -10.37
C ASP A 41 2.20 -3.67 -8.94
N ASP A 42 3.48 -3.83 -8.59
CA ASP A 42 3.90 -4.27 -7.26
C ASP A 42 3.43 -3.27 -6.17
N ILE A 43 3.50 -1.95 -6.44
CA ILE A 43 3.01 -0.89 -5.54
C ILE A 43 1.49 -0.99 -5.38
N GLU A 44 0.74 -1.16 -6.46
CA GLU A 44 -0.71 -1.32 -6.41
C GLU A 44 -1.13 -2.58 -5.65
N GLU A 45 -0.40 -3.69 -5.80
CA GLU A 45 -0.68 -4.94 -5.09
C GLU A 45 -0.47 -4.78 -3.57
N VAL A 46 0.64 -4.15 -3.16
CA VAL A 46 0.90 -3.87 -1.74
C VAL A 46 -0.16 -2.94 -1.17
N LEU A 47 -0.55 -1.89 -1.89
CA LEU A 47 -1.61 -0.98 -1.46
C LEU A 47 -2.94 -1.72 -1.23
N LYS A 48 -3.34 -2.62 -2.14
CA LYS A 48 -4.54 -3.45 -1.98
C LYS A 48 -4.48 -4.31 -0.71
N LYS A 49 -3.33 -4.92 -0.43
CA LYS A 49 -3.14 -5.74 0.79
C LYS A 49 -3.24 -4.90 2.06
N LEU A 50 -2.66 -3.70 2.09
CA LEU A 50 -2.73 -2.83 3.26
C LEU A 50 -4.16 -2.34 3.52
N LEU A 51 -4.89 -1.95 2.47
CA LEU A 51 -6.30 -1.55 2.59
C LEU A 51 -7.18 -2.68 3.11
N GLN A 52 -6.91 -3.92 2.69
CA GLN A 52 -7.60 -5.09 3.22
C GLN A 52 -7.33 -5.25 4.73
N VAL A 53 -6.08 -5.15 5.16
CA VAL A 53 -5.72 -5.26 6.57
C VAL A 53 -6.35 -4.13 7.40
N GLU A 54 -6.33 -2.88 6.93
CA GLU A 54 -7.01 -1.77 7.61
C GLU A 54 -8.51 -2.06 7.77
N ALA A 55 -9.17 -2.54 6.72
CA ALA A 55 -10.59 -2.87 6.76
C ALA A 55 -10.90 -4.01 7.74
N GLU A 56 -10.06 -5.06 7.77
CA GLU A 56 -10.20 -6.20 8.69
C GLU A 56 -10.01 -5.79 10.16
N CYS A 57 -9.09 -4.86 10.44
CA CYS A 57 -8.83 -4.40 11.80
C CYS A 57 -9.76 -3.27 12.29
N SER A 58 -10.45 -2.60 11.38
CA SER A 58 -11.47 -1.59 11.70
C SER A 58 -12.85 -2.16 12.07
N ARG A 59 -13.04 -3.48 11.94
CA ARG A 59 -14.25 -4.23 12.31
C ARG A 59 -14.17 -4.73 13.75
#